data_AF-A0A4P7ZVL2-F1
#
_entry.id   AF-A0A4P7ZVL2-F1
#
_cell.length_a   1.000
_cell.length_b   1.000
_cell.length_c   1.000
_cell.angle_alpha   90.00
_cell.angle_beta   90.00
_cell.angle_gamma   90.00
#
_symmetry.space_group_name_H-M   'P 1'
#
loop_
_entity.id
_entity.type
_entity.pdbx_description
1 polymer ?
#
loop_
_entity_poly.entity_id
_entity_poly.type
_entity_poly.pdbx_seq_one_letter_code
_entity_poly.pdbx_strand_id
1 'polypeptide(L)'
;MHLVEVMVAAAVFSAASGSSLQLWSHAAGNSHKAELRQQLLERIDLDRLQLQAHWRQELAGGSGCGLSSVDLVEVASALPVPPQLRREVVPVQSGDGLLVRWEVAADPTTTRERVYTPAGLGLCHSESPLTDSQVEEVQP
;
A
#
# COMPACT_ATOMS: atom_id res chain seq x y z
N MET A 1 -11.89 34.11 -54.37
CA MET A 1 -12.14 33.19 -53.25
C MET A 1 -13.63 32.98 -53.15
N HIS A 2 -14.10 31.75 -53.31
CA HIS A 2 -15.51 31.43 -53.40
C HIS A 2 -16.08 31.13 -52.00
N LEU A 3 -17.30 31.59 -51.72
CA LEU A 3 -18.03 31.38 -50.44
C LEU A 3 -17.97 29.94 -49.91
N VAL A 4 -17.94 28.96 -50.82
CA VAL A 4 -17.86 27.53 -50.49
C VAL A 4 -16.56 27.18 -49.74
N GLU A 5 -15.42 27.76 -50.11
CA GLU A 5 -14.14 27.52 -49.43
C GLU A 5 -14.19 27.98 -47.97
N VAL A 6 -14.80 29.14 -47.73
CA VAL A 6 -14.95 29.70 -46.38
C VAL A 6 -15.86 28.83 -45.53
N MET A 7 -16.96 28.32 -46.09
CA MET A 7 -17.87 27.42 -45.38
C MET A 7 -17.21 26.09 -45.02
N VAL A 8 -16.47 25.49 -45.96
CA VAL A 8 -15.75 24.23 -45.72
C VAL A 8 -14.66 24.44 -44.67
N ALA A 9 -13.87 25.51 -44.77
CA ALA A 9 -12.85 25.84 -43.77
C ALA A 9 -13.46 26.04 -42.38
N ALA A 10 -14.58 26.76 -42.28
CA ALA A 10 -15.29 26.97 -41.01
C ALA A 10 -15.84 25.66 -40.42
N ALA A 11 -16.39 24.78 -41.27
CA ALA A 11 -16.90 23.47 -40.84
C ALA A 11 -15.78 22.57 -40.31
N VAL A 12 -14.65 22.47 -41.05
CA VAL A 12 -13.49 21.69 -40.63
C VAL A 12 -12.89 22.26 -39.34
N PHE A 13 -12.76 23.59 -39.24
CA PHE A 13 -12.25 24.24 -38.04
C PHE A 13 -13.14 24.00 -36.82
N SER A 14 -14.46 24.09 -36.99
CA SER A 14 -15.43 23.87 -35.90
C SER A 14 -15.41 22.41 -35.44
N ALA A 15 -15.36 21.46 -36.39
CA ALA A 15 -15.27 20.03 -36.08
C ALA A 15 -13.95 19.69 -35.36
N ALA A 16 -12.82 20.21 -35.85
CA ALA A 16 -11.51 20.00 -35.23
C ALA A 16 -11.44 20.63 -33.82
N SER A 17 -11.96 21.84 -33.67
CA SER A 17 -12.00 22.55 -32.38
C SER A 17 -12.91 21.83 -31.38
N GLY A 18 -14.07 21.35 -31.81
CA GLY A 18 -15.00 20.58 -30.98
C GLY A 18 -14.36 19.29 -30.45
N SER A 19 -13.73 18.49 -31.32
CA SER A 19 -13.04 17.27 -30.93
C SER A 19 -11.86 17.54 -30.00
N SER A 20 -11.10 18.61 -30.24
CA SER A 20 -9.99 19.03 -29.37
C SER A 20 -10.50 19.37 -27.96
N LEU A 21 -11.53 20.22 -27.85
CA LEU A 21 -12.10 20.59 -26.56
C LEU A 21 -12.64 19.38 -25.79
N GLN A 22 -13.28 18.43 -26.48
CA GLN A 22 -13.73 17.18 -25.88
C GLN A 22 -12.56 16.39 -25.30
N LEU A 23 -11.47 16.21 -26.05
CA LEU A 23 -10.26 15.53 -25.58
C LEU A 23 -9.67 16.23 -24.35
N TRP A 24 -9.54 17.55 -24.36
CA TRP A 24 -9.05 18.31 -23.20
C TRP A 24 -9.96 18.16 -21.99
N SER A 25 -11.28 18.21 -22.17
CA SER A 25 -12.24 18.05 -21.08
C SER A 25 -12.16 16.66 -20.44
N HIS A 26 -12.00 15.62 -21.26
CA HIS A 26 -11.82 14.24 -20.79
C HIS A 26 -10.47 14.06 -20.09
N ALA A 27 -9.40 14.63 -20.65
CA ALA A 27 -8.08 14.58 -20.04
C ALA A 27 -8.04 15.29 -18.68
N ALA A 28 -8.62 16.50 -18.60
CA ALA A 28 -8.71 17.26 -17.35
C ALA A 28 -9.52 16.52 -16.28
N GLY A 29 -10.69 15.96 -16.66
CA GLY A 29 -11.52 15.18 -15.76
C GLY A 29 -10.82 13.90 -15.25
N ASN A 30 -10.09 13.21 -16.12
CA ASN A 30 -9.33 12.02 -15.75
C ASN A 30 -8.14 12.36 -14.85
N SER A 31 -7.44 13.46 -15.11
CA SER A 31 -6.32 13.92 -14.28
C SER A 31 -6.78 14.21 -12.85
N HIS A 32 -7.91 14.91 -12.69
CA HIS A 32 -8.43 15.23 -11.37
C HIS A 32 -8.84 13.97 -10.59
N LYS A 33 -9.49 13.01 -11.25
CA LYS A 33 -9.85 11.72 -10.65
C LYS A 33 -8.60 10.91 -10.26
N ALA A 34 -7.56 10.94 -11.09
CA ALA A 34 -6.31 10.25 -10.82
C ALA A 34 -5.60 10.85 -9.59
N GLU A 35 -5.56 12.17 -9.48
CA GLU A 35 -4.98 12.87 -8.33
C GLU A 35 -5.70 12.51 -7.02
N LEU A 36 -7.05 12.58 -7.02
CA LEU A 36 -7.84 12.17 -5.85
C LEU A 36 -7.58 10.72 -5.46
N ARG A 37 -7.53 9.82 -6.45
CA ARG A 37 -7.22 8.40 -6.20
C ARG A 37 -5.81 8.23 -5.63
N GLN A 38 -4.84 8.98 -6.13
CA GLN A 38 -3.48 8.94 -5.63
C GLN A 38 -3.40 9.41 -4.17
N GLN A 39 -4.06 10.51 -3.82
CA GLN A 39 -4.13 11.00 -2.43
C GLN A 39 -4.75 9.97 -1.48
N LEU A 40 -5.77 9.23 -1.92
CA LEU A 40 -6.37 8.16 -1.13
C LEU A 40 -5.40 7.00 -0.91
N LEU A 41 -4.65 6.60 -1.94
CA LEU A 41 -3.65 5.55 -1.83
C LEU A 41 -2.49 5.96 -0.91
N GLU A 42 -2.03 7.20 -1.00
CA GLU A 42 -0.99 7.75 -0.13
C GLU A 42 -1.39 7.68 1.34
N ARG A 43 -2.66 7.93 1.67
CA ARG A 43 -3.17 7.79 3.06
C ARG A 43 -3.11 6.35 3.56
N ILE A 44 -3.47 5.39 2.71
CA ILE A 44 -3.34 3.96 3.04
C ILE A 44 -1.87 3.62 3.28
N ASP A 45 -0.97 4.08 2.42
CA ASP A 45 0.46 3.81 2.55
C ASP A 45 1.08 4.44 3.81
N LEU A 46 0.64 5.64 4.20
CA LEU A 46 1.05 6.27 5.45
C LEU A 46 0.60 5.47 6.67
N ASP A 47 -0.68 5.07 6.75
CA ASP A 47 -1.17 4.25 7.87
C ASP A 47 -0.43 2.91 7.94
N ARG A 48 -0.19 2.29 6.78
CA ARG A 48 0.58 1.05 6.69
C ARG A 48 1.99 1.20 7.25
N LEU A 49 2.70 2.28 6.88
CA LEU A 49 4.04 2.55 7.36
C LEU A 49 4.06 2.87 8.86
N GLN A 50 3.07 3.61 9.35
CA GLN A 50 2.90 3.89 10.78
C GLN A 50 2.68 2.61 11.58
N LEU A 51 1.80 1.72 11.10
CA LEU A 51 1.56 0.42 11.73
C LEU A 51 2.83 -0.45 11.74
N GLN A 52 3.55 -0.49 10.62
CA GLN A 52 4.81 -1.23 10.53
C GLN A 52 5.88 -0.68 11.48
N ALA A 53 6.01 0.64 11.57
CA ALA A 53 6.94 1.28 12.49
C ALA A 53 6.54 1.01 13.95
N HIS A 54 5.23 1.07 14.26
CA HIS A 54 4.71 0.82 15.59
C HIS A 54 5.01 -0.61 16.05
N TRP A 55 4.75 -1.63 15.23
CA TRP A 55 5.14 -3.00 15.55
C TRP A 55 6.65 -3.15 15.78
N ARG A 56 7.47 -2.53 14.93
CA ARG A 56 8.93 -2.60 15.09
C ARG A 56 9.41 -1.94 16.37
N GLN A 57 8.75 -0.89 16.82
CA GLN A 57 9.12 -0.18 18.04
C GLN A 57 8.67 -0.93 19.30
N GLU A 58 7.42 -1.38 19.35
CA GLU A 58 6.87 -2.06 20.54
C GLU A 58 7.43 -3.49 20.69
N LEU A 59 7.71 -4.17 19.58
CA LEU A 59 8.16 -5.57 19.60
C LEU A 59 9.68 -5.72 19.41
N ALA A 60 10.43 -4.60 19.36
CA ALA A 60 11.88 -4.61 19.14
C ALA A 60 12.67 -5.41 20.19
N GLY A 61 12.12 -5.57 21.40
CA GLY A 61 12.72 -6.34 22.50
C GLY A 61 12.03 -7.67 22.81
N GLY A 62 10.99 -8.04 22.06
CA GLY A 62 10.30 -9.33 22.22
C GLY A 62 11.14 -10.50 21.70
N SER A 63 10.91 -11.70 22.22
CA SER A 63 11.68 -12.90 21.89
C SER A 63 11.47 -13.38 20.44
N GLY A 64 12.12 -12.70 19.49
CA GLY A 64 12.38 -13.16 18.13
C GLY A 64 11.16 -13.67 17.34
N CYS A 65 11.40 -14.65 16.48
CA CYS A 65 10.41 -15.31 15.62
C CYS A 65 9.29 -16.06 16.37
N GLY A 66 9.29 -16.08 17.71
CA GLY A 66 8.25 -16.71 18.54
C GLY A 66 7.04 -15.82 18.82
N LEU A 67 6.98 -14.61 18.26
CA LEU A 67 5.84 -13.71 18.39
C LEU A 67 4.58 -14.34 17.77
N SER A 68 3.51 -14.38 18.55
CA SER A 68 2.23 -14.91 18.10
C SER A 68 1.47 -13.88 17.26
N SER A 69 0.53 -14.35 16.45
CA SER A 69 -0.41 -13.46 15.75
C SER A 69 -1.28 -12.64 16.71
N VAL A 70 -1.49 -13.11 17.95
CA VAL A 70 -2.23 -12.39 19.00
C VAL A 70 -1.47 -11.15 19.45
N ASP A 71 -0.15 -11.26 19.66
CA ASP A 71 0.69 -10.12 20.06
C ASP A 71 0.68 -9.02 18.97
N LEU A 72 0.71 -9.43 17.70
CA LEU A 72 0.61 -8.50 16.57
C LEU A 72 -0.77 -7.81 16.51
N VAL A 73 -1.86 -8.53 16.80
CA VAL A 73 -3.22 -7.93 16.89
C VAL A 73 -3.29 -6.92 18.02
N GLU A 74 -2.75 -7.26 19.20
CA GLU A 74 -2.78 -6.38 20.37
C GLU A 74 -2.09 -5.06 20.09
N VAL A 75 -0.85 -5.10 19.57
CA VAL A 75 -0.10 -3.89 19.20
C VAL A 75 -0.82 -3.12 18.07
N ALA A 76 -1.41 -3.81 17.10
CA ALA A 76 -2.15 -3.14 16.02
C ALA A 76 -3.42 -2.42 16.50
N SER A 77 -4.05 -2.92 17.56
CA SER A 77 -5.26 -2.36 18.14
C SER A 77 -4.98 -1.08 18.96
N ALA A 78 -3.77 -0.94 19.49
CA ALA A 78 -3.34 0.26 20.21
C ALA A 78 -3.13 1.48 19.29
N LEU A 79 -2.82 1.25 18.01
CA LEU A 79 -2.62 2.33 17.05
C LEU A 79 -3.97 2.85 16.51
N PRO A 80 -4.32 4.14 16.70
CA PRO A 80 -5.56 4.69 16.19
C PRO A 80 -5.61 4.64 14.66
N VAL A 81 -6.78 4.31 14.11
CA VAL A 81 -7.03 4.32 12.66
C VAL A 81 -7.49 5.71 12.24
N PRO A 82 -6.91 6.32 11.20
CA PRO A 82 -7.38 7.59 10.66
C PRO A 82 -8.87 7.51 10.24
N PRO A 83 -9.67 8.56 10.47
CA PRO A 83 -11.13 8.49 10.24
C PRO A 83 -11.52 8.28 8.78
N GLN A 84 -10.60 8.50 7.84
CA GLN A 84 -10.84 8.29 6.41
C GLN A 84 -10.59 6.85 5.96
N LEU A 85 -10.09 5.99 6.85
CA LEU A 85 -9.76 4.60 6.58
C LEU A 85 -10.55 3.68 7.52
N ARG A 86 -10.81 2.47 7.05
CA ARG A 86 -11.18 1.34 7.87
C ARG A 86 -10.03 0.34 7.80
N ARG A 87 -9.57 -0.12 8.97
CA ARG A 87 -8.52 -1.12 9.08
C ARG A 87 -9.09 -2.34 9.77
N GLU A 88 -9.03 -3.47 9.10
CA GLU A 88 -9.39 -4.76 9.64
C GLU A 88 -8.14 -5.61 9.77
N VAL A 89 -8.04 -6.32 10.89
CA VAL A 89 -6.87 -7.07 11.29
C VAL A 89 -7.32 -8.48 11.63
N VAL A 90 -6.89 -9.46 10.84
CA VAL A 90 -7.35 -10.85 10.93
C VAL A 90 -6.14 -11.78 11.06
N PRO A 91 -6.06 -12.62 12.10
CA PRO A 91 -5.02 -13.63 12.20
C PRO A 91 -5.17 -14.67 11.08
N VAL A 92 -4.06 -15.02 10.43
CA VAL A 92 -4.04 -16.04 9.38
C VAL A 92 -4.10 -17.43 10.04
N GLN A 93 -4.89 -18.34 9.47
CA GLN A 93 -5.10 -19.68 10.04
C GLN A 93 -3.82 -20.52 10.18
N SER A 94 -2.75 -20.19 9.44
CA SER A 94 -1.44 -20.84 9.54
C SER A 94 -0.65 -20.44 10.81
N GLY A 95 -1.16 -19.52 11.64
CA GLY A 95 -0.61 -19.17 12.96
C GLY A 95 0.42 -18.05 12.96
N ASP A 96 1.29 -18.00 11.95
CA ASP A 96 2.50 -17.16 11.96
C ASP A 96 2.35 -15.80 11.29
N GLY A 97 1.12 -15.36 11.03
CA GLY A 97 0.88 -14.14 10.29
C GLY A 97 -0.46 -13.45 10.54
N LEU A 98 -0.50 -12.20 10.11
CA LEU A 98 -1.61 -11.29 10.28
C LEU A 98 -1.98 -10.68 8.94
N LEU A 99 -3.21 -10.90 8.48
CA LEU A 99 -3.77 -10.20 7.34
C LEU A 99 -4.30 -8.86 7.81
N VAL A 100 -3.79 -7.77 7.24
CA VAL A 100 -4.33 -6.43 7.43
C VAL A 100 -4.97 -5.96 6.14
N ARG A 101 -6.22 -5.52 6.24
CA ARG A 101 -7.01 -4.95 5.15
C ARG A 101 -7.28 -3.49 5.45
N TRP A 102 -6.99 -2.63 4.48
CA TRP A 102 -7.32 -1.21 4.48
C TRP A 102 -8.38 -0.92 3.44
N GLU A 103 -9.39 -0.17 3.83
CA GLU A 103 -10.45 0.30 2.94
C GLU A 103 -10.61 1.81 3.13
N VAL A 104 -10.83 2.53 2.04
CA VAL A 104 -11.17 3.94 2.12
C VAL A 104 -12.63 4.08 2.57
N ALA A 105 -12.87 4.80 3.67
CA ALA A 105 -14.22 4.95 4.23
C ALA A 105 -15.22 5.59 3.25
N ALA A 106 -14.74 6.47 2.38
CA ALA A 106 -15.53 7.14 1.34
C ALA A 106 -15.69 6.30 0.05
N ASP A 107 -14.85 5.29 -0.16
CA ASP A 107 -14.86 4.43 -1.34
C ASP A 107 -14.40 3.00 -0.98
N PRO A 108 -15.32 2.10 -0.61
CA PRO A 108 -14.98 0.74 -0.22
C PRO A 108 -14.48 -0.11 -1.38
N THR A 109 -14.52 0.37 -2.63
CA THR A 109 -13.92 -0.35 -3.77
C THR A 109 -12.41 -0.24 -3.81
N THR A 110 -11.85 0.79 -3.17
CA THR A 110 -10.41 0.97 -3.05
C THR A 110 -9.91 0.26 -1.79
N THR A 111 -9.52 -1.00 -1.96
CA THR A 111 -8.97 -1.84 -0.89
C THR A 111 -7.50 -2.15 -1.12
N ARG A 112 -6.75 -2.31 -0.03
CA ARG A 112 -5.42 -2.93 -0.03
C ARG A 112 -5.34 -3.96 1.08
N GLU A 113 -4.65 -5.04 0.79
CA GLU A 113 -4.44 -6.12 1.74
C GLU A 113 -2.95 -6.44 1.82
N ARG A 114 -2.48 -6.78 3.02
CA ARG A 114 -1.10 -7.24 3.23
C ARG A 114 -1.03 -8.22 4.38
N VAL A 115 -0.26 -9.28 4.17
CA VAL A 115 0.10 -10.21 5.23
C VAL A 115 1.40 -9.73 5.89
N TYR A 116 1.40 -9.71 7.22
CA TYR A 116 2.58 -9.48 8.04
C TYR A 116 2.94 -10.74 8.79
N THR A 117 4.23 -10.99 8.91
CA THR A 117 4.79 -12.04 9.76
C THR A 117 5.89 -11.41 10.61
N PRO A 118 6.21 -11.97 11.79
CA PRO A 118 7.33 -11.48 12.60
C PRO A 118 8.65 -11.43 11.81
N ALA A 119 8.89 -12.43 10.96
CA ALA A 119 10.03 -12.47 10.05
C ALA A 119 10.00 -11.36 9.01
N GLY A 120 8.85 -11.11 8.37
CA GLY A 120 8.68 -10.03 7.39
C GLY A 120 8.81 -8.63 7.99
N LEU A 121 8.60 -8.49 9.30
CA LEU A 121 8.83 -7.26 10.05
C LEU A 121 10.30 -7.06 10.44
N GLY A 122 11.14 -8.10 10.31
CA GLY A 122 12.53 -8.08 10.74
C GLY A 122 12.70 -8.24 12.25
N LEU A 123 11.70 -8.79 12.94
CA LEU A 123 11.73 -9.01 14.40
C LEU A 123 12.47 -10.29 14.78
N CYS A 124 12.71 -11.17 13.81
CA CYS A 124 13.45 -12.40 14.01
C CYS A 124 14.96 -12.13 13.95
N HIS A 125 15.60 -12.19 15.11
CA HIS A 125 17.05 -12.32 15.19
C HIS A 125 17.40 -13.79 15.31
N SER A 126 18.10 -14.33 14.30
CA SER A 126 18.76 -15.62 14.43
C SER A 126 20.04 -15.41 15.23
N GLU A 127 19.95 -15.46 16.57
CA GLU A 127 21.12 -15.78 17.39
C GLU A 127 21.44 -17.27 17.21
N SER A 128 21.98 -17.62 16.04
CA SER A 128 22.78 -18.83 15.93
C SER A 128 24.22 -18.35 16.07
N PRO A 129 24.88 -18.52 17.23
CA PRO A 129 26.32 -18.37 17.24
C PRO A 129 26.87 -19.35 16.20
N LEU A 130 27.59 -18.84 15.21
CA LEU A 130 28.45 -19.66 14.38
C LEU A 130 29.51 -20.21 15.32
N THR A 131 29.23 -21.37 15.93
CA THR A 131 30.21 -22.11 16.70
C THR A 131 31.28 -22.55 15.72
N ASP A 132 32.42 -21.87 15.79
CA ASP A 132 33.65 -22.11 15.06
C ASP A 132 34.28 -23.44 15.52
N SER A 133 33.58 -24.56 15.29
CA SER A 133 33.97 -25.90 15.77
C SER A 133 34.03 -26.93 14.65
N GLN A 134 34.28 -26.49 13.41
CA GLN A 134 34.52 -27.41 12.28
C GLN A 134 35.89 -27.26 11.63
N VAL A 135 36.93 -26.95 12.40
CA VAL A 135 38.32 -27.10 11.93
C VAL A 135 39.22 -27.60 13.06
N GLU A 136 39.04 -28.81 13.58
CA GLU A 136 40.18 -29.61 14.10
C GLU A 136 39.78 -31.07 14.38
N GLU A 137 39.83 -31.94 13.36
CA GLU A 137 40.22 -33.36 13.57
C GLU A 137 40.50 -34.02 12.22
N VAL A 138 41.69 -33.76 11.68
CA VAL A 138 42.39 -34.74 10.83
C VAL A 138 43.66 -35.07 11.61
N GLN A 139 43.58 -36.12 12.42
CA GLN A 139 44.73 -36.69 13.12
C GLN A 139 45.48 -37.70 12.21
N PRO A 140 46.79 -37.89 12.46
CA PRO A 140 47.78 -38.40 11.50
C PRO A 140 47.75 -39.90 11.24
#